data_AF-A0A813EVZ0-F1
#
_entry.id   AF-A0A813EVZ0-F1
#
_cell.length_a   1.000
_cell.length_b   1.000
_cell.length_c   1.000
_cell.angle_alpha   90.00
_cell.angle_beta   90.00
_cell.angle_gamma   90.00
#
_symmetry.space_group_name_H-M   'P 1'
#
loop_
_entity.id
_entity.type
_entity.pdbx_description
1 polymer ?
#
loop_
_entity_poly.entity_id
_entity_poly.type
_entity_poly.pdbx_seq_one_letter_code
_entity_poly.pdbx_strand_id
1 'polypeptide(L)'
;MTDPAVDAASVPLPVVVAVLALVGVLLPLRWLWLGTPARKRTPQESHARWHILAGLHQILFGLPLALLIPHARIPKAVALAHSIALIQGSMCVVFGLLWPSLKMPHWTSKATTAINLYGFYFNIFGVLWGAFTGARDLLYVTKLLPDVAALPRLAWAEAVLHVLLKTQGAANVVGVCLMSSYAAGAV
;
A
#
# COMPACT_ATOMS: atom_id res chain seq x y z
N MET A 1 26.15 33.40 -4.37
CA MET A 1 25.50 32.66 -5.47
C MET A 1 24.48 31.73 -4.86
N THR A 2 23.24 32.18 -4.75
CA THR A 2 22.08 31.37 -4.37
C THR A 2 21.60 30.68 -5.65
N ASP A 3 21.64 29.36 -5.67
CA ASP A 3 21.19 28.57 -6.82
C ASP A 3 19.71 28.88 -7.14
N PRO A 4 19.38 29.45 -8.31
CA PRO A 4 18.00 29.83 -8.66
C PRO A 4 17.13 28.63 -9.08
N ALA A 5 17.48 27.41 -8.65
CA ALA A 5 16.90 26.16 -9.16
C ALA A 5 15.80 25.54 -8.26
N VAL A 6 15.36 26.20 -7.18
CA VAL A 6 14.36 25.64 -6.25
C VAL A 6 13.06 26.45 -6.20
N ASP A 7 12.65 27.03 -7.34
CA ASP A 7 11.28 27.53 -7.54
C ASP A 7 10.52 26.68 -8.57
N ALA A 8 10.88 25.40 -8.69
CA ALA A 8 10.08 24.43 -9.42
C ALA A 8 8.77 24.18 -8.67
N ALA A 9 7.79 25.06 -8.90
CA ALA A 9 6.36 24.95 -8.60
C ALA A 9 6.07 23.87 -7.55
N SER A 10 6.46 24.15 -6.29
CA SER A 10 6.29 23.20 -5.21
C SER A 10 4.78 23.00 -5.04
N VAL A 11 4.25 21.92 -5.59
CA VAL A 11 2.88 21.49 -5.26
C VAL A 11 2.87 21.46 -3.74
N PRO A 12 1.96 22.20 -3.08
CA PRO A 12 2.01 22.30 -1.63
C PRO A 12 1.97 20.88 -1.09
N LEU A 13 2.98 20.50 -0.32
CA LEU A 13 3.03 19.21 0.38
C LEU A 13 1.67 18.81 0.97
N PRO A 14 0.86 19.73 1.57
CA PRO A 14 -0.49 19.38 2.03
C PRO A 14 -1.47 18.96 0.94
N VAL A 15 -1.36 19.46 -0.30
CA VAL A 15 -2.22 19.05 -1.44
C VAL A 15 -1.88 17.64 -1.89
N VAL A 16 -0.59 17.30 -2.01
CA VAL A 16 -0.16 15.94 -2.36
C VAL A 16 -0.58 14.95 -1.27
N VAL A 17 -0.35 15.29 0.00
CA VAL A 17 -0.76 14.46 1.13
C VAL A 17 -2.29 14.31 1.19
N ALA A 18 -3.04 15.38 0.94
CA ALA A 18 -4.50 15.33 0.90
C ALA A 18 -5.01 14.44 -0.24
N VAL A 19 -4.45 14.55 -1.45
CA VAL A 19 -4.84 13.72 -2.60
C VAL A 19 -4.49 12.25 -2.36
N LEU A 20 -3.30 11.96 -1.82
CA LEU A 20 -2.90 10.59 -1.49
C LEU A 20 -3.77 10.00 -0.37
N ALA A 21 -4.14 10.78 0.65
CA ALA A 21 -5.06 10.34 1.69
C ALA A 21 -6.48 10.15 1.14
N LEU A 22 -6.97 11.06 0.31
CA LEU A 22 -8.33 11.00 -0.26
C LEU A 22 -8.49 9.80 -1.21
N VAL A 23 -7.53 9.58 -2.11
CA VAL A 23 -7.61 8.53 -3.13
C VAL A 23 -7.14 7.18 -2.57
N GLY A 24 -6.08 7.16 -1.76
CA GLY A 24 -5.50 5.92 -1.23
C GLY A 24 -6.26 5.33 -0.04
N VAL A 25 -6.95 6.15 0.77
CA VAL A 25 -7.58 5.71 2.03
C VAL A 25 -9.11 5.79 1.98
N LEU A 26 -9.69 6.87 1.46
CA LEU A 26 -11.15 7.05 1.51
C LEU A 26 -11.91 6.24 0.44
N LEU A 27 -11.31 6.00 -0.73
CA LEU A 27 -11.96 5.18 -1.76
C LEU A 27 -12.16 3.71 -1.31
N PRO A 28 -11.14 3.03 -0.72
CA PRO A 28 -11.32 1.70 -0.15
C PRO A 28 -12.33 1.67 0.99
N LEU A 29 -12.31 2.67 1.88
CA LEU A 29 -13.25 2.81 3.00
C LEU A 29 -14.70 2.99 2.53
N ARG A 30 -14.90 3.83 1.50
CA ARG A 30 -16.20 4.03 0.86
C ARG A 30 -16.67 2.76 0.16
N TRP A 31 -15.76 2.03 -0.50
CA TRP A 31 -16.10 0.75 -1.10
C TRP A 31 -16.50 -0.29 -0.06
N LEU A 32 -15.74 -0.42 1.04
CA LEU A 32 -16.04 -1.25 2.22
C LEU A 32 -17.43 -0.94 2.82
N TRP A 33 -17.87 0.32 2.76
CA TRP A 33 -19.15 0.77 3.32
C TRP A 33 -20.33 0.68 2.36
N LEU A 34 -20.15 0.98 1.07
CA LEU A 34 -21.24 1.01 0.08
C LEU A 34 -21.52 -0.35 -0.55
N GLY A 35 -21.47 -1.41 0.27
CA GLY A 35 -21.64 -2.80 -0.14
C GLY A 35 -22.58 -2.97 -1.32
N THR A 36 -22.07 -3.52 -2.42
CA THR A 36 -22.88 -3.67 -3.64
C THR A 36 -24.16 -4.44 -3.33
N PRO A 37 -25.32 -4.01 -3.84
CA PRO A 37 -26.61 -4.54 -3.47
C PRO A 37 -26.67 -6.07 -3.58
N ALA A 38 -27.31 -6.64 -2.56
CA ALA A 38 -27.35 -8.03 -2.17
C ALA A 38 -27.78 -8.97 -3.30
N ARG A 39 -26.80 -9.66 -3.90
CA ARG A 39 -27.02 -11.03 -4.40
C ARG A 39 -26.66 -11.98 -3.27
N LYS A 40 -27.49 -13.00 -2.99
CA LYS A 40 -27.19 -14.05 -2.00
C LYS A 40 -25.89 -14.76 -2.38
N ARG A 41 -24.76 -14.26 -1.87
CA ARG A 41 -23.42 -14.81 -2.10
C ARG A 41 -22.95 -15.48 -0.83
N THR A 42 -22.13 -16.50 -0.98
CA THR A 42 -21.47 -17.07 0.19
C THR A 42 -20.48 -16.05 0.77
N PRO A 43 -20.18 -16.08 2.07
CA PRO A 43 -19.16 -15.21 2.64
C PRO A 43 -17.81 -15.34 1.92
N GLN A 44 -17.45 -16.54 1.48
CA GLN A 44 -16.19 -16.77 0.77
C GLN A 44 -16.12 -16.07 -0.59
N GLU A 45 -17.21 -16.11 -1.37
CA GLU A 45 -17.31 -15.34 -2.63
C GLU A 45 -17.24 -13.84 -2.43
N SER A 46 -17.79 -13.34 -1.31
CA SER A 46 -17.69 -11.93 -0.95
C SER A 46 -16.22 -11.53 -0.74
N HIS A 47 -15.46 -12.31 0.04
CA HIS A 47 -14.06 -12.03 0.35
C HIS A 47 -13.12 -12.19 -0.86
N ALA A 48 -13.40 -13.18 -1.73
CA ALA A 48 -12.75 -13.34 -3.02
C ALA A 48 -12.86 -12.06 -3.86
N ARG A 49 -14.08 -11.55 -3.98
CA ARG A 49 -14.36 -10.32 -4.71
C ARG A 49 -13.68 -9.10 -4.08
N TRP A 50 -13.67 -8.98 -2.75
CA TRP A 50 -12.97 -7.89 -2.07
C TRP A 50 -11.49 -7.82 -2.44
N HIS A 51 -10.81 -8.97 -2.48
CA HIS A 51 -9.41 -9.04 -2.91
C HIS A 51 -9.23 -8.61 -4.36
N ILE A 52 -10.07 -9.10 -5.28
CA ILE A 52 -10.00 -8.70 -6.70
C ILE A 52 -10.17 -7.19 -6.85
N LEU A 53 -11.17 -6.61 -6.20
CA LEU A 53 -11.45 -5.18 -6.29
C LEU A 53 -10.36 -4.34 -5.65
N ALA A 54 -9.86 -4.74 -4.49
CA ALA A 54 -8.75 -4.06 -3.84
C ALA A 54 -7.48 -4.13 -4.69
N GLY A 55 -7.22 -5.27 -5.33
CA GLY A 55 -6.10 -5.44 -6.25
C GLY A 55 -6.19 -4.55 -7.48
N LEU A 56 -7.35 -4.51 -8.13
CA LEU A 56 -7.60 -3.59 -9.25
C LEU A 56 -7.49 -2.13 -8.82
N HIS A 57 -8.01 -1.78 -7.64
CA HIS A 57 -7.88 -0.43 -7.10
C HIS A 57 -6.41 -0.07 -6.86
N GLN A 58 -5.59 -0.97 -6.31
CA GLN A 58 -4.16 -0.74 -6.11
C GLN A 58 -3.40 -0.56 -7.42
N ILE A 59 -3.72 -1.35 -8.44
CA ILE A 59 -3.13 -1.17 -9.77
C ILE A 59 -3.50 0.21 -10.32
N LEU A 60 -4.79 0.56 -10.29
CA LEU A 60 -5.27 1.87 -10.73
C LEU A 60 -4.67 3.03 -9.94
N PHE A 61 -4.42 2.84 -8.65
CA PHE A 61 -3.73 3.80 -7.79
C PHE A 61 -2.24 3.89 -8.11
N GLY A 62 -1.59 2.77 -8.45
CA GLY A 62 -0.18 2.72 -8.82
C GLY A 62 0.13 3.51 -10.10
N LEU A 63 -0.76 3.46 -11.11
CA LEU A 63 -0.57 4.15 -12.39
C LEU A 63 -0.27 5.66 -12.26
N PRO A 64 -1.07 6.48 -11.57
CA PRO A 64 -0.80 7.90 -11.40
C PRO A 64 0.46 8.19 -10.55
N LEU A 65 0.93 7.25 -9.72
CA LEU A 65 2.18 7.44 -8.97
C LEU A 65 3.38 7.61 -9.91
N ALA A 66 3.36 7.03 -11.11
CA ALA A 66 4.42 7.22 -12.10
C ALA A 66 4.57 8.71 -12.52
N LEU A 67 3.45 9.44 -12.57
CA LEU A 67 3.43 10.87 -12.89
C LEU A 67 3.97 11.73 -11.72
N LEU A 68 3.95 11.20 -10.50
CA LEU A 68 4.43 11.91 -9.30
C LEU A 68 5.94 11.75 -9.06
N ILE A 69 6.61 10.86 -9.81
CA ILE A 69 8.06 10.62 -9.66
C ILE A 69 8.89 11.92 -9.72
N PRO A 70 8.76 12.81 -10.73
CA PRO A 70 9.58 14.01 -10.81
C PRO A 70 9.26 15.06 -9.74
N HIS A 71 8.11 14.95 -9.06
CA HIS A 71 7.63 15.93 -8.08
C HIS A 71 7.93 15.54 -6.63
N ALA A 72 8.48 14.36 -6.39
CA ALA A 72 8.78 13.89 -5.05
C ALA A 72 10.16 14.34 -4.58
N ARG A 73 10.33 14.53 -3.26
CA ARG A 73 11.65 14.78 -2.66
C ARG A 73 12.60 13.62 -2.90
N ILE A 74 12.07 12.40 -2.93
CA ILE A 74 12.81 11.18 -3.23
C ILE A 74 12.12 10.45 -4.39
N PRO A 75 12.41 10.80 -5.66
CA PRO A 75 11.76 10.20 -6.84
C PRO A 75 11.82 8.67 -6.88
N LYS A 76 12.96 8.10 -6.48
CA LYS A 76 13.16 6.63 -6.42
C LYS A 76 12.22 5.94 -5.43
N ALA A 77 11.83 6.61 -4.35
CA ALA A 77 10.87 6.07 -3.40
C ALA A 77 9.45 6.06 -3.98
N VAL A 78 9.07 7.04 -4.80
CA VAL A 78 7.79 7.00 -5.54
C VAL A 78 7.81 5.92 -6.62
N ALA A 79 8.93 5.74 -7.34
CA ALA A 79 9.07 4.64 -8.29
C ALA A 79 8.95 3.26 -7.60
N LEU A 80 9.48 3.14 -6.37
CA LEU A 80 9.30 1.96 -5.53
C LEU A 80 7.82 1.79 -5.13
N ALA A 81 7.14 2.84 -4.67
CA ALA A 81 5.73 2.78 -4.30
C ALA A 81 4.83 2.39 -5.49
N HIS A 82 5.11 2.92 -6.69
CA HIS A 82 4.47 2.52 -7.94
C HIS A 82 4.61 1.02 -8.19
N SER A 83 5.84 0.51 -8.14
CA SER A 83 6.13 -0.91 -8.37
C SER A 83 5.45 -1.81 -7.33
N ILE A 84 5.48 -1.40 -6.06
CA ILE A 84 4.80 -2.10 -4.96
C ILE A 84 3.29 -2.15 -5.21
N ALA A 85 2.67 -1.03 -5.61
CA ALA A 85 1.23 -0.97 -5.88
C ALA A 85 0.81 -1.91 -7.01
N LEU A 86 1.59 -1.98 -8.10
CA LEU A 86 1.32 -2.90 -9.22
C LEU A 86 1.47 -4.37 -8.81
N ILE A 87 2.58 -4.72 -8.14
CA ILE A 87 2.86 -6.09 -7.73
C ILE A 87 1.85 -6.55 -6.66
N GLN A 88 1.65 -5.79 -5.60
CA GLN A 88 0.68 -6.15 -4.56
C GLN A 88 -0.75 -6.15 -5.08
N GLY A 89 -1.09 -5.23 -5.97
CA GLY A 89 -2.38 -5.23 -6.63
C GLY A 89 -2.63 -6.51 -7.43
N SER A 90 -1.64 -6.95 -8.23
CA SER A 90 -1.72 -8.23 -8.96
C SER A 90 -1.83 -9.44 -8.02
N MET A 91 -1.05 -9.48 -6.94
CA MET A 91 -1.12 -10.55 -5.94
C MET A 91 -2.49 -10.60 -5.28
N CYS A 92 -3.09 -9.44 -4.97
CA CYS A 92 -4.43 -9.37 -4.39
C CYS A 92 -5.48 -9.92 -5.36
N VAL A 93 -5.38 -9.63 -6.67
CA VAL A 93 -6.24 -10.25 -7.68
C VAL A 93 -6.09 -11.77 -7.69
N VAL A 94 -4.85 -12.28 -7.70
CA VAL A 94 -4.58 -13.73 -7.67
C VAL A 94 -5.15 -14.37 -6.39
N PHE A 95 -4.96 -13.75 -5.22
CA PHE A 95 -5.53 -14.23 -3.96
C PHE A 95 -7.04 -14.28 -4.00
N GLY A 96 -7.69 -13.28 -4.59
CA GLY A 96 -9.13 -13.28 -4.77
C GLY A 96 -9.62 -14.40 -5.68
N LEU A 97 -8.89 -14.73 -6.74
CA LEU A 97 -9.20 -15.87 -7.63
C LEU A 97 -9.00 -17.22 -6.95
N LEU A 98 -7.97 -17.36 -6.11
CA LEU A 98 -7.68 -18.60 -5.36
C LEU A 98 -8.58 -18.77 -4.12
N TRP A 99 -9.19 -17.69 -3.64
CA TRP A 99 -9.92 -17.66 -2.37
C TRP A 99 -11.01 -18.73 -2.24
N PRO A 100 -11.85 -19.02 -3.26
CA PRO A 100 -12.86 -20.07 -3.17
C PRO A 100 -12.29 -21.48 -2.95
N SER A 101 -11.05 -21.71 -3.36
CA SER A 101 -10.38 -23.02 -3.24
C SER A 101 -9.86 -23.30 -1.83
N LEU A 102 -9.65 -22.27 -1.00
CA LEU A 102 -9.02 -22.40 0.32
C LEU A 102 -9.95 -22.95 1.42
N LYS A 103 -11.25 -23.13 1.14
CA LYS A 103 -12.27 -23.67 2.08
C LYS A 103 -12.17 -23.16 3.54
N MET A 104 -11.80 -21.89 3.73
CA MET A 104 -11.56 -21.33 5.06
C MET A 104 -12.85 -21.13 5.87
N PRO A 105 -12.84 -21.34 7.20
CA PRO A 105 -13.90 -20.87 8.09
C PRO A 105 -14.15 -19.37 7.94
N HIS A 106 -15.40 -18.94 8.13
CA HIS A 106 -15.80 -17.55 7.88
C HIS A 106 -14.96 -16.52 8.66
N TRP A 107 -14.68 -16.78 9.94
CA TRP A 107 -13.92 -15.87 10.79
C TRP A 107 -12.45 -15.76 10.34
N THR A 108 -11.81 -16.87 9.94
CA THR A 108 -10.42 -16.87 9.47
C THR A 108 -10.32 -16.20 8.10
N SER A 109 -11.28 -16.45 7.23
CA SER A 109 -11.41 -15.76 5.95
C SER A 109 -11.54 -14.24 6.15
N LYS A 110 -12.31 -13.80 7.15
CA LYS A 110 -12.48 -12.37 7.49
C LYS A 110 -11.18 -11.76 8.01
N ALA A 111 -10.53 -12.42 8.96
CA ALA A 111 -9.27 -11.96 9.54
C ALA A 111 -8.17 -11.88 8.46
N THR A 112 -7.99 -12.93 7.67
CA THR A 112 -6.97 -12.99 6.61
C THR A 112 -7.21 -11.91 5.56
N THR A 113 -8.47 -11.67 5.17
CA THR A 113 -8.82 -10.57 4.26
C THR A 113 -8.45 -9.22 4.85
N ALA A 114 -8.84 -8.94 6.10
CA ALA A 114 -8.54 -7.67 6.75
C ALA A 114 -7.03 -7.43 6.89
N ILE A 115 -6.28 -8.46 7.28
CA ILE A 115 -4.82 -8.41 7.45
C ILE A 115 -4.12 -8.16 6.12
N ASN A 116 -4.47 -8.91 5.06
CA ASN A 116 -3.87 -8.73 3.73
C ASN A 116 -4.13 -7.33 3.18
N LEU A 117 -5.39 -6.86 3.26
CA LEU A 117 -5.74 -5.53 2.79
C LEU A 117 -5.02 -4.44 3.58
N TYR A 118 -5.00 -4.55 4.92
CA TYR A 118 -4.22 -3.64 5.76
C TYR A 118 -2.76 -3.59 5.33
N GLY A 119 -2.11 -4.75 5.21
CA GLY A 119 -0.71 -4.85 4.82
C GLY A 119 -0.43 -4.18 3.47
N PHE A 120 -1.23 -4.46 2.45
CA PHE A 120 -0.96 -3.89 1.13
C PHE A 120 -1.13 -2.37 1.07
N TYR A 121 -2.22 -1.82 1.64
CA TYR A 121 -2.45 -0.37 1.61
C TYR A 121 -1.43 0.40 2.45
N PHE A 122 -1.13 -0.10 3.65
CA PHE A 122 -0.19 0.57 4.55
C PHE A 122 1.26 0.53 4.04
N ASN A 123 1.63 -0.47 3.23
CA ASN A 123 2.92 -0.50 2.57
C ASN A 123 3.10 0.71 1.63
N ILE A 124 2.17 0.84 0.68
CA ILE A 124 2.20 1.89 -0.34
C ILE A 124 2.17 3.26 0.34
N PHE A 125 1.29 3.43 1.33
CA PHE A 125 1.19 4.67 2.09
C PHE A 125 2.49 5.00 2.83
N GLY A 126 3.09 4.03 3.52
CA GLY A 126 4.38 4.23 4.20
C GLY A 126 5.47 4.69 3.23
N VAL A 127 5.63 4.00 2.10
CA VAL A 127 6.67 4.36 1.12
C VAL A 127 6.42 5.76 0.54
N LEU A 128 5.18 6.10 0.19
CA LEU A 128 4.84 7.44 -0.30
C LEU A 128 5.07 8.51 0.76
N TRP A 129 4.68 8.23 2.00
CA TRP A 129 4.95 9.11 3.14
C TRP A 129 6.44 9.41 3.25
N GLY A 130 7.29 8.38 3.21
CA GLY A 130 8.74 8.54 3.20
C GLY A 130 9.25 9.33 2.00
N ALA A 131 8.69 9.09 0.82
CA ALA A 131 9.08 9.74 -0.42
C ALA A 131 8.83 11.26 -0.41
N PHE A 132 7.72 11.70 0.19
CA PHE A 132 7.34 13.12 0.24
C PHE A 132 7.86 13.85 1.48
N THR A 133 7.97 13.17 2.62
CA THR A 133 8.54 13.79 3.83
C THR A 133 10.06 13.83 3.79
N GLY A 134 10.72 12.88 3.13
CA GLY A 134 12.17 12.74 3.12
C GLY A 134 12.70 11.79 4.20
N ALA A 135 11.88 10.86 4.71
CA ALA A 135 12.28 9.87 5.72
C ALA A 135 13.22 8.80 5.11
N ARG A 136 14.49 9.16 4.96
CA ARG A 136 15.50 8.38 4.21
C ARG A 136 15.98 7.15 4.96
N ASP A 137 16.24 7.23 6.27
CA ASP A 137 17.00 6.20 6.98
C ASP A 137 16.34 4.80 6.96
N LEU A 138 15.04 4.76 6.69
CA LEU A 138 14.22 3.56 6.64
C LEU A 138 14.00 3.00 5.24
N LEU A 139 14.13 3.84 4.21
CA LEU A 139 14.10 3.37 2.84
C LEU A 139 15.50 2.94 2.46
N TYR A 140 15.77 1.63 2.53
CA TYR A 140 17.08 1.05 2.21
C TYR A 140 17.64 1.55 0.86
N VAL A 141 16.74 1.76 -0.12
CA VAL A 141 17.05 2.34 -1.44
C VAL A 141 17.72 3.71 -1.37
N THR A 142 17.48 4.49 -0.32
CA THR A 142 18.04 5.85 -0.16
C THR A 142 19.42 5.85 0.49
N LYS A 143 19.79 4.79 1.23
CA LYS A 143 21.15 4.62 1.77
C LYS A 143 22.20 4.48 0.68
N LEU A 144 21.77 4.09 -0.51
CA LEU A 144 22.60 3.95 -1.70
C LEU A 144 22.76 5.27 -2.49
N LEU A 145 22.20 6.38 -1.99
CA LEU A 145 22.14 7.67 -2.71
C LEU A 145 22.78 8.79 -1.89
N PRO A 146 24.00 9.24 -2.23
CA PRO A 146 24.68 10.30 -1.48
C PRO A 146 23.90 11.62 -1.50
N ASP A 147 23.19 11.93 -2.59
CA ASP A 147 22.45 13.20 -2.75
C ASP A 147 21.25 13.34 -1.78
N VAL A 148 20.73 12.21 -1.27
CA VAL A 148 19.60 12.20 -0.32
C VAL A 148 20.08 12.42 1.13
N ALA A 149 21.39 12.28 1.38
CA ALA A 149 22.01 12.48 2.69
C ALA A 149 22.06 13.96 3.14
N ALA A 150 21.79 14.90 2.22
CA ALA A 150 21.76 16.34 2.52
C ALA A 150 20.41 16.85 3.06
N LEU A 151 19.32 16.07 2.95
CA LEU A 151 17.99 16.51 3.41
C LEU A 151 17.90 16.55 4.96
N PRO A 152 17.14 17.50 5.53
CA PRO A 152 16.93 17.59 6.98
C PRO A 152 16.14 16.39 7.49
N ARG A 153 16.62 15.83 8.62
CA ARG A 153 16.03 14.63 9.24
C ARG A 153 14.74 14.97 9.98
N LEU A 154 13.66 14.26 9.65
CA LEU A 154 12.37 14.37 10.33
C LEU A 154 12.13 13.11 11.18
N ALA A 155 12.65 13.09 12.41
CA ALA A 155 12.62 11.91 13.28
C ALA A 155 11.20 11.35 13.51
N TRP A 156 10.19 12.22 13.59
CA TRP A 156 8.80 11.81 13.74
C TRP A 156 8.25 11.08 12.50
N ALA A 157 8.65 11.50 11.29
CA ALA A 157 8.23 10.88 10.04
C ALA A 157 8.87 9.49 9.88
N GLU A 158 10.12 9.34 10.33
CA GLU A 158 10.79 8.05 10.40
C GLU A 158 10.09 7.10 11.39
N ALA A 159 9.74 7.57 12.59
CA ALA A 159 9.02 6.75 13.56
C ALA A 159 7.70 6.20 13.00
N VAL A 160 6.90 7.05 12.33
CA VAL A 160 5.68 6.63 11.64
C VAL A 160 5.98 5.58 10.58
N LEU A 161 6.92 5.85 9.69
CA LEU A 161 7.29 4.94 8.60
C LEU A 161 7.72 3.55 9.14
N HIS A 162 8.50 3.52 10.21
CA HIS A 162 8.99 2.29 10.81
C HIS A 162 7.85 1.44 11.39
N VAL A 163 6.87 2.06 12.05
CA VAL A 163 5.68 1.36 12.54
C VAL A 163 4.90 0.78 11.36
N LEU A 164 4.62 1.58 10.32
CA LEU A 164 3.81 1.15 9.18
C LEU A 164 4.44 -0.01 8.42
N LEU A 165 5.75 0.05 8.14
CA LEU A 165 6.45 -1.02 7.40
C LEU A 165 6.55 -2.31 8.23
N LYS A 166 6.77 -2.20 9.54
CA LYS A 166 6.86 -3.39 10.41
C LYS A 166 5.50 -4.06 10.61
N THR A 167 4.45 -3.29 10.88
CA THR A 167 3.10 -3.87 11.04
C THR A 167 2.62 -4.49 9.74
N GLN A 168 2.96 -3.89 8.60
CA GLN A 168 2.70 -4.44 7.27
C GLN A 168 3.44 -5.75 7.00
N GLY A 169 4.75 -5.81 7.32
CA GLY A 169 5.52 -7.04 7.16
C GLY A 169 4.94 -8.19 8.00
N ALA A 170 4.60 -7.92 9.25
CA ALA A 170 3.94 -8.89 10.13
C ALA A 170 2.58 -9.34 9.58
N ALA A 171 1.75 -8.39 9.11
CA ALA A 171 0.45 -8.69 8.51
C ALA A 171 0.59 -9.63 7.30
N ASN A 172 1.50 -9.33 6.37
CA ASN A 172 1.68 -10.15 5.18
C ASN A 172 2.16 -11.57 5.51
N VAL A 173 3.08 -11.73 6.47
CA VAL A 173 3.55 -13.05 6.92
C VAL A 173 2.39 -13.85 7.51
N VAL A 174 1.62 -13.25 8.41
CA VAL A 174 0.46 -13.92 9.03
C VAL A 174 -0.56 -14.32 7.96
N GLY A 175 -0.87 -13.42 7.01
CA GLY A 175 -1.80 -13.70 5.92
C GLY A 175 -1.37 -14.87 5.04
N VAL A 176 -0.09 -14.89 4.62
CA VAL A 176 0.47 -15.96 3.79
C VAL A 176 0.50 -17.29 4.54
N CYS A 177 0.92 -17.30 5.82
CA CYS A 177 0.93 -18.50 6.64
C CYS A 177 -0.48 -19.08 6.77
N LEU A 178 -1.48 -18.24 7.05
CA LEU A 178 -2.88 -18.68 7.11
C LEU A 178 -3.32 -19.29 5.79
N MET A 179 -3.10 -18.60 4.66
CA MET A 179 -3.47 -19.13 3.34
C MET A 179 -2.80 -20.46 3.02
N SER A 180 -1.51 -20.60 3.35
CA SER A 180 -0.72 -21.81 3.06
C SER A 180 -1.19 -23.01 3.89
N SER A 181 -1.53 -22.81 5.18
CA SER A 181 -2.04 -23.88 6.04
C SER A 181 -3.34 -24.49 5.51
N TYR A 182 -4.26 -23.65 5.03
CA TYR A 182 -5.52 -24.15 4.44
C TYR A 182 -5.32 -24.75 3.05
N ALA A 183 -4.41 -24.18 2.23
CA ALA A 183 -4.08 -24.76 0.93
C ALA A 183 -3.47 -26.17 1.05
N ALA A 184 -2.69 -26.42 2.09
CA ALA A 184 -2.09 -27.72 2.37
C ALA A 184 -3.06 -28.72 3.05
N GLY A 185 -4.27 -28.28 3.43
CA GLY A 185 -5.19 -29.09 4.23
C GLY A 185 -4.67 -29.40 5.64
N ALA A 186 -3.74 -28.59 6.16
CA ALA A 186 -3.15 -28.77 7.48
C ALA A 186 -4.07 -28.28 8.63
N VAL A 187 -5.15 -27.59 8.29
CA VAL A 187 -6.21 -27.05 9.17
C VAL A 187 -7.54 -27.23 8.47
#